data_AF-A0A8J3E4P5-F1
#
_entry.id   AF-A0A8J3E4P5-F1
#
_cell.length_a   1.000
_cell.length_b   1.000
_cell.length_c   1.000
_cell.angle_alpha   90.00
_cell.angle_beta   90.00
_cell.angle_gamma   90.00
#
_symmetry.space_group_name_H-M   'P 1'
#
loop_
_entity.id
_entity.type
_entity.pdbx_description
1 polymer ?
#
loop_
_entity_poly.entity_id
_entity_poly.type
_entity_poly.pdbx_seq_one_letter_code
_entity_poly.pdbx_strand_id
1 'polypeptide(L)' 'MAAAFVGVSINTFEREVSEGGWPAGIPRGERGGKLTWDRRAIEMVADADLGIVSEGVDHYELARAKAAARRAQNVKR' A
#
# COMPACT_ATOMS: atom_id res chain seq x y z
N MET A 1 -3.93 -1.29 12.92
CA MET A 1 -2.73 -0.44 13.15
C MET A 1 -1.66 -0.85 12.15
N ALA A 2 -0.71 0.03 11.80
CA ALA A 2 0.32 -0.26 10.80
C ALA A 2 1.15 -1.51 11.12
N ALA A 3 1.50 -1.72 12.39
CA ALA A 3 2.17 -2.95 12.86
C ALA A 3 1.42 -4.24 12.49
N ALA A 4 0.08 -4.24 12.62
CA ALA A 4 -0.74 -5.39 12.25
C ALA A 4 -0.80 -5.62 10.73
N PHE A 5 -0.58 -4.58 9.93
CA PHE A 5 -0.55 -4.71 8.47
C PHE A 5 0.72 -5.42 8.00
N VAL A 6 1.87 -5.12 8.59
CA VAL A 6 3.15 -5.78 8.29
C VAL A 6 3.36 -7.09 9.06
N GLY A 7 2.47 -7.42 10.00
CA GLY A 7 2.49 -8.69 10.74
C GLY A 7 3.42 -8.73 11.96
N VAL A 8 3.75 -7.57 12.55
CA VAL A 8 4.61 -7.48 13.74
C VAL A 8 3.92 -6.84 14.95
N SER A 9 4.56 -6.93 16.12
CA SER A 9 4.10 -6.23 17.32
C SER A 9 4.26 -4.71 17.19
N ILE A 10 3.49 -3.92 17.95
CA ILE A 10 3.58 -2.44 17.93
C ILE A 10 5.00 -1.99 18.31
N ASN A 11 5.58 -2.54 19.38
CA ASN A 11 6.91 -2.15 19.84
C ASN A 11 7.99 -2.48 18.80
N THR A 12 7.86 -3.63 18.11
CA THR A 12 8.77 -4.02 17.02
C THR A 12 8.68 -3.00 15.88
N PHE A 13 7.45 -2.67 15.47
CA PHE A 13 7.22 -1.72 14.39
C PHE A 13 7.75 -0.31 14.72
N GLU A 14 7.53 0.19 15.94
CA GLU A 14 8.04 1.49 16.38
C GLU A 14 9.58 1.53 16.41
N ARG A 15 10.21 0.45 16.86
CA ARG A 15 11.68 0.31 16.80
C ARG A 15 12.18 0.37 15.36
N GLU A 16 11.59 -0.42 14.46
CA GLU A 16 11.98 -0.45 13.05
C GLU A 16 11.75 0.90 12.35
N VAL A 17 10.68 1.63 12.70
CA VAL A 17 10.48 3.02 12.26
C VAL A 17 11.63 3.92 12.75
N SER A 18 12.04 3.79 14.02
CA SER A 18 13.14 4.60 14.58
C SER A 18 14.52 4.26 14.00
N GLU A 19 14.70 3.03 13.53
CA GLU A 19 15.90 2.55 12.84
C GLU A 19 15.92 2.92 11.34
N GLY A 20 14.83 3.51 10.83
CA GLY A 20 14.69 3.91 9.43
C GLY A 20 14.24 2.81 8.48
N GLY A 21 13.83 1.64 9.00
CA GLY A 21 13.31 0.53 8.21
C GLY A 21 11.89 0.73 7.68
N TRP A 22 11.12 1.66 8.27
CA TRP A 22 9.76 2.00 7.84
C TRP A 22 9.57 3.52 7.77
N PRO A 23 8.58 4.02 7.00
CA PRO A 23 8.30 5.45 6.92
C PRO A 23 7.84 6.02 8.28
N ALA A 24 8.21 7.27 8.54
CA ALA A 24 7.79 7.99 9.73
C ALA A 24 6.26 8.16 9.77
N GLY A 25 5.69 8.05 10.97
CA GLY A 25 4.26 8.27 11.19
C GLY A 25 3.89 9.74 10.97
N ILE A 26 2.76 9.96 10.29
CA ILE A 26 2.16 11.27 10.08
C ILE A 26 1.18 11.55 11.23
N PRO A 27 1.39 12.61 12.02
CA PRO A 27 0.43 13.00 13.06
C PRO A 27 -0.89 13.46 12.43
N ARG A 28 -2.01 12.95 12.94
CA ARG A 28 -3.37 13.33 12.51
C ARG A 28 -4.19 13.86 13.68
N GLY A 29 -5.10 14.78 13.34
CA GLY A 29 -6.00 15.47 14.27
C GLY A 29 -5.43 16.78 14.79
N GLU A 30 -6.30 17.69 15.22
CA GLU A 30 -5.95 19.06 15.65
C GLU A 30 -4.94 19.14 16.80
N ARG A 31 -4.71 18.04 17.53
CA ARG A 31 -3.76 17.95 18.65
C ARG A 31 -2.63 16.96 18.43
N GLY A 32 -2.44 16.45 17.20
CA GLY A 32 -1.39 15.47 16.89
C GLY A 32 -1.52 14.14 17.65
N GLY A 33 -2.71 13.81 18.15
CA GLY A 33 -2.90 12.74 19.15
C GLY A 33 -2.77 11.30 18.63
N LYS A 34 -2.78 11.06 17.31
CA LYS A 34 -2.55 9.73 16.74
C LYS A 34 -1.62 9.81 15.54
N LEU A 35 -0.61 8.95 15.55
CA LEU A 35 0.23 8.69 14.38
C LEU A 35 -0.52 7.78 13.40
N THR A 36 -0.40 8.11 12.13
CA THR A 36 -0.96 7.32 11.02
C THR A 36 0.11 7.11 9.98
N TRP A 37 0.01 6.00 9.24
CA TRP A 37 0.96 5.69 8.17
C TRP A 37 0.22 5.61 6.86
N ASP A 38 0.87 6.11 5.81
CA ASP A 38 0.42 5.87 4.46
C ASP A 38 0.69 4.40 4.11
N ARG A 39 -0.38 3.67 3.79
CA ARG A 39 -0.31 2.25 3.43
C ARG A 39 0.58 2.01 2.21
N ARG A 40 0.49 2.87 1.20
CA ARG A 40 1.26 2.75 -0.04
C ARG A 40 2.74 2.97 0.20
N ALA A 41 3.09 3.89 1.12
CA ALA A 41 4.48 4.08 1.51
C ALA A 41 5.07 2.83 2.21
N ILE A 42 4.29 2.16 3.06
CA ILE A 42 4.71 0.89 3.68
C ILE A 42 4.89 -0.19 2.61
N GLU A 43 3.92 -0.34 1.70
CA GLU A 43 3.99 -1.31 0.60
C GLU A 43 5.23 -1.07 -0.28
N MET A 44 5.54 0.19 -0.62
CA MET A 44 6.74 0.52 -1.40
C MET A 44 8.05 0.13 -0.71
N VAL A 45 8.14 0.30 0.61
CA VAL A 45 9.34 -0.10 1.36
C VAL A 45 9.46 -1.62 1.43
N ALA A 46 8.34 -2.33 1.64
CA ALA A 46 8.32 -3.79 1.62
C ALA A 46 8.68 -4.36 0.24
N ASP A 47 8.16 -3.78 -0.83
CA ASP A 47 8.49 -4.16 -2.20
C ASP A 47 9.98 -3.95 -2.48
N ALA A 48 10.56 -2.81 -2.05
CA ALA A 48 11.97 -2.52 -2.21
C ALA A 48 12.87 -3.53 -1.47
N ASP A 49 12.52 -3.89 -0.22
CA ASP A 49 13.28 -4.87 0.58
C ASP A 49 13.26 -6.27 -0.05
N LEU A 50 12.13 -6.65 -0.65
CA LEU A 50 11.98 -7.93 -1.35
C LEU A 50 12.52 -7.92 -2.78
N GLY A 51 13.05 -6.79 -3.25
CA GLY A 51 13.49 -6.62 -4.64
C GLY A 51 12.35 -6.72 -5.66
N ILE A 52 11.11 -6.51 -5.22
CA ILE A 52 9.92 -6.52 -6.07
C ILE A 52 9.84 -5.15 -6.76
N VAL A 53 10.11 -5.13 -8.06
CA VAL A 53 9.80 -3.96 -8.89
C VAL A 53 8.35 -4.11 -9.32
N SER A 54 7.46 -3.35 -8.68
CA SER A 54 6.09 -3.21 -9.17
C SER A 54 6.14 -2.45 -10.50
N GLU A 55 6.27 -3.19 -11.61
CA GLU A 55 5.87 -2.67 -12.92
C GLU A 55 4.39 -2.34 -12.78
N GLY A 56 4.05 -1.06 -12.67
CA GLY A 56 2.74 -0.57 -12.26
C GLY A 56 1.61 -1.06 -13.15
N VAL A 57 1.18 -2.31 -12.95
CA VAL A 57 -0.04 -2.84 -13.53
C VAL A 57 -1.16 -2.23 -12.70
N ASP A 58 -1.72 -1.14 -13.21
CA ASP A 58 -2.97 -0.64 -12.70
C ASP A 58 -4.06 -1.69 -12.97
N HIS A 59 -4.27 -2.55 -11.97
CA HIS A 59 -5.25 -3.62 -12.03
C HIS A 59 -6.68 -3.09 -12.21
N TYR A 60 -6.94 -1.83 -11.83
CA TYR A 60 -8.21 -1.17 -12.07
C TYR A 60 -8.38 -0.80 -13.56
N GLU A 61 -7.35 -0.26 -14.20
CA GLU A 61 -7.37 -0.04 -15.66
C GLU A 61 -7.48 -1.37 -16.42
N LEU A 62 -6.77 -2.40 -15.98
CA LEU A 62 -6.84 -3.73 -16.58
C LEU A 62 -8.23 -4.35 -16.45
N ALA A 63 -8.89 -4.17 -15.29
CA ALA A 63 -10.27 -4.61 -15.06
C ALA A 63 -11.27 -3.82 -15.93
N ARG A 64 -11.08 -2.50 -16.05
CA ARG A 64 -11.89 -1.62 -16.91
C ARG A 64 -11.76 -2.02 -18.38
N ALA A 65 -10.55 -2.27 -18.86
CA ALA A 65 -10.28 -2.72 -20.23
C ALA A 65 -10.93 -4.09 -20.51
N LYS A 66 -10.80 -5.05 -19.58
CA LYS A 66 -11.46 -6.36 -19.69
C LYS A 66 -12.98 -6.25 -19.73
N ALA A 67 -13.58 -5.38 -18.92
CA ALA A 67 -15.03 -5.15 -18.93
C ALA A 67 -15.51 -4.51 -20.25
N ALA A 68 -14.75 -3.56 -20.81
CA ALA A 68 -15.03 -2.96 -22.10
C ALA A 68 -14.93 -3.99 -23.25
N ALA A 69 -13.90 -4.83 -23.25
CA ALA A 69 -13.70 -5.88 -24.25
C ALA A 69 -14.85 -6.91 -24.24
N ARG A 70 -15.33 -7.33 -23.06
CA ARG A 70 -16.50 -8.21 -22.93
C ARG A 70 -17.77 -7.60 -23.53
N ARG A 71 -18.00 -6.30 -23.32
CA ARG A 71 -19.15 -5.59 -23.91
C ARG A 71 -19.07 -5.56 -25.44
N ALA A 72 -17.89 -5.26 -25.99
CA ALA A 72 -17.70 -5.22 -27.44
C ALA A 72 -17.89 -6.60 -28.11
N GLN A 73 -17.55 -7.69 -27.42
CA GLN A 73 -17.76 -9.06 -27.93
C GLN A 73 -19.25 -9.46 -27.95
N ASN A 74 -20.06 -8.97 -27.01
CA ASN A 74 -21.49 -9.29 -26.96
C ASN A 74 -22.35 -8.49 -27.96
N VAL A 75 -21.85 -7.37 -28.49
CA VAL A 75 -22.56 -6.53 -29.48
C VAL A 75 -22.37 -7.04 -30.92
N LYS A 76 -21.38 -7.90 -31.15
CA LYS A 76 -21.11 -8.51 -32.47
C LYS A 76 -21.79 -9.88 -32.67
N ARG A 77 -22.71 -10.27 -31.79
CA ARG A 77 -23.48 -11.52 -31.87
C ARG A 77 -24.92 -11.27 -32.24
#